data_AF-A0A1G4AKC6-F1
#
_entry.id   AF-A0A1G4AKC6-F1
#
_cell.length_a   1.000
_cell.length_b   1.000
_cell.length_c   1.000
_cell.angle_alpha   90.00
_cell.angle_beta   90.00
_cell.angle_gamma   90.00
#
_symmetry.space_group_name_H-M   'P 1'
#
loop_
_entity.id
_entity.type
_entity.pdbx_description
1 polymer ?
#
loop_
_entity_poly.entity_id
_entity_poly.type
_entity_poly.pdbx_seq_one_letter_code
_entity_poly.pdbx_strand_id
1 'polypeptide(L)' 'MSITERRKLPAAEKLKIIEALWGDLAADEASVASPAWHEAELRKTEADFAAGRVEMLDWDEAKKALRKRVE' A
#
# COMPACT_ATOMS: atom_id res chain seq x y z
N MET A 1 24.35 -5.06 -5.05
CA MET A 1 24.22 -3.61 -5.28
C MET A 1 23.94 -2.91 -3.95
N SER A 2 24.71 -1.89 -3.60
CA SER A 2 24.60 -1.19 -2.32
C SER A 2 23.48 -0.14 -2.34
N ILE A 3 22.92 0.16 -1.16
CA ILE A 3 21.93 1.25 -0.96
C ILE A 3 22.49 2.58 -1.48
N THR A 4 23.80 2.78 -1.36
CA THR A 4 24.48 3.99 -1.81
C THR A 4 24.52 4.09 -3.34
N GLU A 5 24.67 2.97 -4.05
CA GLU A 5 24.69 2.93 -5.52
C GLU A 5 23.30 3.27 -6.10
N ARG A 6 22.22 2.87 -5.42
CA ARG A 6 20.83 3.16 -5.81
C ARG A 6 20.54 4.65 -5.95
N ARG A 7 21.24 5.53 -5.21
CA ARG A 7 20.97 6.98 -5.26
C ARG A 7 21.21 7.56 -6.66
N LYS A 8 22.18 7.01 -7.40
CA LYS A 8 22.56 7.48 -8.73
C LYS A 8 21.62 7.03 -9.85
N LEU A 9 20.69 6.12 -9.57
CA LEU A 9 19.77 5.60 -10.59
C LEU A 9 18.71 6.63 -11.00
N PRO A 10 18.32 6.65 -12.28
CA PRO A 10 17.13 7.36 -12.73
C PRO A 10 15.86 6.90 -11.98
N ALA A 11 14.85 7.75 -11.92
CA ALA A 11 13.60 7.45 -11.22
C ALA A 11 12.92 6.17 -11.76
N ALA A 12 12.87 6.01 -13.09
CA ALA A 12 12.27 4.83 -13.72
C ALA A 12 12.95 3.51 -13.29
N GLU A 13 14.26 3.51 -13.12
CA GLU A 13 15.01 2.32 -12.70
C GLU A 13 14.81 2.03 -11.21
N LYS A 14 14.73 3.08 -10.38
CA LYS A 14 14.35 2.95 -8.96
C LYS A 14 12.96 2.33 -8.80
N LEU A 15 12.00 2.76 -9.62
CA LEU A 15 10.63 2.22 -9.58
C LEU A 15 10.61 0.72 -9.92
N LYS A 16 11.31 0.28 -10.97
CA LYS A 16 11.43 -1.15 -11.30
C LYS A 16 12.02 -1.98 -10.17
N ILE A 17 13.03 -1.45 -9.48
CA ILE A 17 13.62 -2.12 -8.31
C ILE A 17 12.62 -2.20 -7.16
N ILE A 18 11.85 -1.13 -6.90
CA ILE A 18 10.81 -1.14 -5.87
C ILE A 18 9.75 -2.19 -6.21
N GLU A 19 9.28 -2.26 -7.45
CA GLU A 19 8.29 -3.26 -7.90
C GLU A 19 8.80 -4.69 -7.73
N ALA A 20 10.04 -4.98 -8.12
CA ALA A 20 10.63 -6.31 -7.96
C ALA A 20 10.76 -6.69 -6.48
N LEU A 21 11.31 -5.78 -5.65
CA LEU A 21 11.43 -6.03 -4.21
C LEU A 21 10.06 -6.20 -3.54
N TRP A 22 9.06 -5.43 -3.95
CA TRP A 22 7.71 -5.56 -3.42
C TRP A 22 7.08 -6.89 -3.83
N GLY A 23 7.27 -7.33 -5.07
CA GLY A 23 6.83 -8.64 -5.54
C GLY A 23 7.46 -9.79 -4.73
N ASP A 24 8.77 -9.72 -4.48
CA ASP A 24 9.49 -10.72 -3.69
C ASP A 24 8.96 -10.79 -2.25
N LEU A 25 8.74 -9.63 -1.60
CA LEU A 25 8.20 -9.58 -0.23
C LEU A 25 6.74 -10.04 -0.16
N ALA A 26 5.93 -9.69 -1.16
CA ALA A 26 4.52 -10.06 -1.21
C ALA A 26 4.32 -11.56 -1.52
N ALA A 27 5.29 -12.23 -2.13
CA ALA A 27 5.22 -13.66 -2.42
C ALA A 27 5.26 -14.54 -1.16
N ASP A 28 5.79 -14.02 -0.05
CA ASP A 28 5.80 -14.68 1.26
C ASP A 28 5.25 -13.74 2.32
N GLU A 29 3.92 -13.72 2.47
CA GLU A 29 3.22 -12.87 3.45
C GLU A 29 3.69 -13.11 4.90
N ALA A 30 4.19 -14.31 5.23
CA ALA A 30 4.69 -14.61 6.56
C ALA A 30 6.09 -14.03 6.84
N SER A 31 6.83 -13.66 5.78
CA SER A 31 8.16 -13.08 5.91
C SER A 31 8.16 -11.66 6.50
N VAL A 32 7.03 -10.96 6.42
CA VAL A 32 6.86 -9.61 6.94
C VAL A 32 5.83 -9.61 8.06
N ALA A 33 6.32 -9.54 9.30
CA ALA A 33 5.45 -9.44 10.46
C ALA A 33 4.61 -8.16 10.40
N SER A 34 3.28 -8.31 10.52
CA SER A 34 2.36 -7.18 10.61
C SER A 34 2.70 -6.33 11.84
N PRO A 35 2.86 -5.00 11.70
CA PRO A 35 3.09 -4.13 12.84
C PRO A 35 1.95 -4.21 13.87
N ALA A 36 2.26 -4.06 15.16
CA ALA A 36 1.27 -4.16 16.24
C ALA A 36 0.08 -3.17 16.10
N TRP A 37 0.30 -2.03 15.43
CA TRP A 37 -0.75 -1.04 15.20
C TRP A 37 -1.76 -1.45 14.11
N HIS A 38 -1.42 -2.37 13.21
CA HIS A 38 -2.34 -2.84 12.16
C HIS A 38 -3.61 -3.44 12.76
N GLU A 39 -3.46 -4.29 13.78
CA GLU A 39 -4.60 -4.94 14.42
C GLU A 39 -5.57 -3.92 15.03
N ALA A 40 -5.02 -2.87 15.65
CA ALA A 40 -5.83 -1.79 16.23
C ALA A 40 -6.62 -1.03 15.15
N GLU A 41 -6.00 -0.70 14.02
CA GLU A 41 -6.69 0.03 12.94
C GLU A 41 -7.72 -0.85 12.23
N LEU A 42 -7.45 -2.14 12.05
CA LEU A 42 -8.42 -3.10 11.49
C LEU A 42 -9.67 -3.20 12.38
N ARG A 43 -9.49 -3.43 13.69
CA ARG A 43 -10.61 -3.48 14.64
C ARG A 43 -11.42 -2.19 14.66
N LYS A 44 -10.76 -1.05 14.64
CA LYS A 44 -11.41 0.26 14.58
C LYS A 44 -12.24 0.42 13.30
N THR A 45 -11.66 0.05 12.15
CA THR A 45 -12.33 0.10 10.85
C THR A 45 -13.56 -0.81 10.81
N GLU A 46 -13.44 -2.04 11.33
CA GLU A 46 -14.56 -2.98 11.45
C GLU A 46 -15.69 -2.43 12.34
N ALA A 47 -15.34 -1.84 13.49
CA ALA A 47 -16.32 -1.25 14.40
C ALA A 47 -17.01 -0.02 13.79
N ASP A 48 -16.27 0.83 13.06
CA ASP A 48 -16.83 1.97 12.35
C ASP A 48 -17.76 1.51 11.22
N PHE A 49 -17.42 0.43 10.51
CA PHE A 49 -18.25 -0.15 9.46
C PHE A 49 -19.55 -0.71 10.02
N ALA A 50 -19.48 -1.51 11.08
CA ALA A 50 -20.64 -2.06 11.76
C ALA A 50 -21.57 -0.96 12.33
N ALA A 51 -21.01 0.19 12.71
CA ALA A 51 -21.75 1.34 13.20
C ALA A 51 -22.26 2.29 12.09
N GLY A 52 -22.03 1.97 10.81
CA GLY A 52 -22.43 2.80 9.67
C GLY A 52 -21.70 4.13 9.57
N ARG A 53 -20.49 4.24 10.16
CA ARG A 53 -19.66 5.45 10.15
C ARG A 53 -18.69 5.53 8.97
N VAL A 54 -18.56 4.46 8.19
CA VAL A 54 -17.72 4.42 6.99
C VAL A 54 -18.53 3.90 5.81
N GLU A 55 -18.25 4.44 4.64
CA GLU A 55 -18.81 3.98 3.37
C GLU A 55 -17.87 2.96 2.72
N MET A 56 -18.45 1.88 2.21
CA MET A 56 -17.70 0.93 1.37
C MET A 56 -17.78 1.41 -0.08
N LEU A 57 -16.63 1.60 -0.70
CA LEU A 57 -16.51 2.02 -2.09
C LEU A 57 -15.86 0.91 -2.89
N ASP A 58 -16.33 0.72 -4.13
CA ASP A 58 -15.61 -0.10 -5.08
C ASP A 58 -14.25 0.52 -5.37
N TRP A 59 -13.22 -0.33 -5.46
CA TRP A 59 -11.84 0.13 -5.58
C TRP A 59 -11.56 0.86 -6.89
N ASP A 60 -12.18 0.42 -7.98
CA ASP A 60 -12.02 1.07 -9.28
C ASP A 60 -12.80 2.37 -9.36
N GLU A 61 -13.97 2.44 -8.70
CA GLU A 61 -14.70 3.70 -8.51
C GLU A 61 -13.89 4.72 -7.68
N ALA A 62 -13.31 4.29 -6.57
CA ALA A 62 -12.48 5.14 -5.71
C ALA A 62 -11.28 5.71 -6.49
N LYS A 63 -10.56 4.87 -7.26
CA LYS A 63 -9.46 5.31 -8.12
C LYS A 63 -9.91 6.33 -9.17
N LYS A 64 -11.05 6.10 -9.83
CA LYS A 64 -11.61 7.05 -10.81
C LYS A 64 -11.93 8.38 -10.16
N ALA A 65 -12.56 8.37 -8.99
CA ALA A 65 -12.90 9.58 -8.24
C ALA A 65 -11.65 10.36 -7.83
N LEU A 66 -10.59 9.69 -7.38
CA LEU A 66 -9.33 10.33 -7.02
C LEU A 66 -8.65 10.98 -8.23
N ARG A 67 -8.55 10.30 -9.37
CA ARG A 67 -7.94 10.87 -10.59
C ARG A 67 -8.66 12.13 -11.05
N LYS A 68 -10.00 12.11 -11.06
CA LYS A 68 -10.84 13.28 -11.40
C LYS A 68 -10.63 14.51 -10.51
N ARG A 69 -10.09 14.36 -9.29
CA ARG A 69 -9.84 15.49 -8.38
C ARG A 69 -8.52 16.20 -8.63
N VAL A 70 -7.61 15.56 -9.37
CA VAL A 70 -6.24 16.06 -9.59
C VAL A 70 -6.04 16.49 -11.05
N GLU A 71 -6.96 16.12 -11.94
CA GLU A 71 -7.13 16.69 -13.29
C GLU A 71 -7.82 18.06 -13.24
#